data_AF-A0A2R7SYC0-F1
#
_entry.id   AF-A0A2R7SYC0-F1
#
_cell.length_a   1.000
_cell.length_b   1.000
_cell.length_c   1.000
_cell.angle_alpha   90.00
_cell.angle_beta   90.00
_cell.angle_gamma   90.00
#
_symmetry.space_group_name_H-M   'P 1'
#
loop_
_entity.id
_entity.type
_entity.pdbx_description
1 polymer ?
#
loop_
_entity_poly.entity_id
_entity_poly.type
_entity_poly.pdbx_seq_one_letter_code
_entity_poly.pdbx_strand_id
1 'polypeptide(L)'
;MGIVVYWLEVRPEGEAEPGFEAFGSRALTEALACAETMRRHGHRHVCISTELEDHVGRAGVAAVEAGKTPDGEAYEWSKAGRAGKPRRR
;
A
#
# COMPACT_ATOMS: atom_id res chain seq x y z
N MET A 1 -1.33 14.01 -8.40
CA MET A 1 -2.44 13.29 -7.75
C MET A 1 -1.88 11.94 -7.38
N GLY A 2 -1.65 11.66 -6.10
CA GLY A 2 -0.90 10.47 -5.67
C GLY A 2 -1.72 9.45 -4.90
N ILE A 3 -2.92 9.83 -4.43
CA ILE A 3 -3.81 8.95 -3.67
C ILE A 3 -5.24 9.24 -4.13
N VAL A 4 -6.05 8.20 -4.33
CA VAL A 4 -7.47 8.30 -4.65
C VAL A 4 -8.24 7.32 -3.76
N VAL A 5 -9.27 7.83 -3.08
CA VAL A 5 -10.23 7.01 -2.32
C VAL A 5 -11.45 6.80 -3.21
N TYR A 6 -11.80 5.55 -3.47
CA TYR A 6 -13.01 5.16 -4.21
C TYR A 6 -14.03 4.54 -3.27
N TRP A 7 -15.31 4.78 -3.52
CA TRP A 7 -16.40 4.07 -2.86
C TRP A 7 -17.56 3.79 -3.81
N LEU A 8 -18.45 2.87 -3.41
CA LEU A 8 -19.72 2.66 -4.09
C LEU A 8 -20.86 3.27 -3.28
N GLU A 9 -21.56 4.20 -3.89
CA GLU A 9 -22.84 4.74 -3.43
C GLU A 9 -23.94 3.79 -3.87
N VAL A 10 -24.70 3.22 -2.92
CA VAL A 10 -25.80 2.30 -3.25
C VAL A 10 -27.10 3.10 -3.23
N ARG A 11 -27.69 3.31 -4.40
CA ARG A 11 -28.97 3.98 -4.51
C ARG A 11 -30.11 3.08 -4.00
N PRO A 12 -31.23 3.66 -3.54
CA PRO A 12 -32.38 2.91 -3.03
C PRO A 12 -32.93 1.87 -4.03
N GLU A 13 -32.73 2.12 -5.32
CA GLU A 13 -33.19 1.28 -6.43
C GLU A 13 -32.25 0.09 -6.73
N GLY A 14 -31.18 -0.07 -5.93
CA GLY A 14 -30.21 -1.17 -6.05
C GLY A 14 -29.07 -0.91 -7.04
N GLU A 15 -29.09 0.22 -7.74
CA GLU A 15 -27.99 0.67 -8.59
C GLU A 15 -26.84 1.23 -7.76
N ALA A 16 -25.60 0.91 -8.14
CA ALA A 16 -24.40 1.40 -7.47
C ALA A 16 -23.64 2.37 -8.37
N GLU A 17 -23.31 3.54 -7.85
CA GLU A 17 -22.50 4.54 -8.55
C GLU A 17 -21.12 4.72 -7.89
N PRO A 18 -20.05 4.85 -8.68
CA PRO A 18 -18.73 5.08 -8.13
C PRO A 18 -18.58 6.55 -7.69
N GLY A 19 -18.25 6.73 -6.41
CA GLY A 19 -17.75 7.99 -5.86
C GLY A 19 -16.22 7.94 -5.72
N PHE A 20 -15.57 9.10 -5.81
CA PHE A 20 -14.14 9.20 -5.53
C PHE A 20 -13.74 10.55 -4.96
N GLU A 21 -12.63 10.56 -4.22
CA GLU A 21 -11.95 11.76 -3.74
C GLU A 21 -10.44 11.62 -3.92
N ALA A 22 -9.80 12.66 -4.44
CA ALA A 22 -8.39 12.66 -4.82
C ALA A 22 -7.55 13.50 -3.85
N PHE A 23 -6.39 12.98 -3.50
CA PHE A 23 -5.45 13.59 -2.54
C PHE A 23 -4.04 13.70 -3.14
N GLY A 24 -3.24 14.60 -2.57
CA GLY A 24 -1.82 14.71 -2.86
C GLY A 24 -1.04 13.48 -2.36
N SER A 25 0.15 13.22 -2.92
CA SER A 25 1.03 12.10 -2.54
C SER A 25 1.46 12.13 -1.07
N ARG A 26 1.45 13.32 -0.43
CA ARG A 26 1.80 13.52 0.98
C ARG A 26 0.60 13.55 1.94
N ALA A 27 -0.62 13.42 1.42
CA ALA A 27 -1.86 13.59 2.17
C ALA A 27 -2.48 12.25 2.60
N LEU A 28 -1.65 11.25 2.92
CA LEU A 28 -2.12 9.90 3.30
C LEU A 28 -3.05 9.93 4.52
N THR A 29 -2.76 10.76 5.52
CA THR A 29 -3.60 10.88 6.72
C THR A 29 -5.01 11.38 6.38
N GLU A 30 -5.12 12.34 5.48
CA GLU A 30 -6.41 12.88 5.02
C GLU A 30 -7.18 11.83 4.22
N ALA A 31 -6.51 11.13 3.31
CA ALA A 31 -7.11 10.04 2.54
C ALA A 31 -7.63 8.90 3.44
N LEU A 32 -6.90 8.55 4.50
CA LEU A 32 -7.34 7.54 5.48
C LEU A 32 -8.57 8.02 6.27
N ALA A 33 -8.60 9.28 6.68
CA ALA A 33 -9.75 9.87 7.36
C ALA A 33 -10.99 9.92 6.46
N CYS A 34 -10.83 10.23 5.18
CA CYS A 34 -11.89 10.13 4.17
C CYS A 34 -12.41 8.70 4.06
N ALA A 35 -11.53 7.70 3.88
CA ALA A 35 -11.94 6.31 3.77
C ALA A 35 -12.66 5.80 5.03
N GLU A 36 -12.23 6.22 6.22
CA GLU A 36 -12.93 5.92 7.47
C GLU A 36 -14.32 6.56 7.50
N THR A 37 -14.42 7.83 7.11
CA THR A 37 -15.69 8.57 7.05
C THR A 37 -16.68 7.86 6.12
N MET A 38 -16.25 7.44 4.93
CA MET A 38 -17.10 6.69 4.00
C MET A 38 -17.57 5.36 4.60
N ARG A 39 -16.71 4.62 5.30
CA ARG A 39 -17.11 3.39 6.00
C ARG A 39 -18.12 3.66 7.10
N ARG A 40 -17.96 4.74 7.86
CA ARG A 40 -18.90 5.16 8.92
C ARG A 40 -20.26 5.60 8.36
N HIS A 41 -20.29 6.14 7.14
CA HIS A 41 -21.53 6.42 6.41
C HIS A 41 -22.23 5.17 5.86
N GLY A 42 -21.64 3.98 6.04
CA GLY A 42 -22.25 2.71 5.64
C GLY A 42 -21.81 2.21 4.27
N HIS A 43 -20.89 2.88 3.59
CA HIS A 43 -20.32 2.37 2.34
C HIS A 43 -19.50 1.10 2.62
N ARG A 44 -19.93 -0.02 2.05
CA ARG A 44 -19.29 -1.34 2.24
C ARG A 44 -18.05 -1.54 1.37
N HIS A 45 -18.02 -0.88 0.21
CA HIS A 45 -16.93 -0.99 -0.76
C HIS A 45 -16.17 0.33 -0.75
N VAL A 46 -15.05 0.38 -0.03
CA VAL A 46 -14.16 1.54 0.04
C VAL A 46 -12.73 1.08 -0.21
N CYS A 47 -12.10 1.64 -1.24
CA CYS A 47 -10.76 1.28 -1.69
C CYS A 47 -9.86 2.52 -1.72
N ILE A 48 -8.60 2.37 -1.33
CA ILE A 48 -7.58 3.41 -1.51
C ILE A 48 -6.64 2.92 -2.61
N SER A 49 -6.49 3.71 -3.66
CA SER A 49 -5.50 3.52 -4.72
C SER A 49 -4.41 4.57 -4.55
N THR A 50 -3.16 4.16 -4.62
CA THR A 50 -2.01 5.06 -4.43
C THR A 50 -1.01 4.89 -5.56
N GLU A 51 -0.56 6.00 -6.12
CA GLU A 51 0.64 6.11 -6.92
C GLU A 51 1.66 6.90 -6.10
N LEU A 52 2.48 6.17 -5.33
CA LEU A 52 3.43 6.75 -4.40
C LEU A 52 4.70 7.16 -5.16
N GLU A 53 4.81 8.44 -5.48
CA GLU A 53 5.98 9.06 -6.13
C GLU A 53 7.29 8.77 -5.37
N ASP A 54 7.23 8.65 -4.03
CA ASP A 54 8.37 8.36 -3.14
C ASP A 54 8.43 6.87 -2.71
N HIS A 55 7.80 5.94 -3.46
CA HIS A 55 7.83 4.52 -3.10
C HIS A 55 9.28 3.98 -3.08
N VAL A 56 9.69 3.43 -1.95
CA VAL A 56 11.01 2.79 -1.81
C VAL A 56 10.97 1.44 -2.51
N GLY A 57 11.43 1.41 -3.76
CA GLY A 57 11.57 0.22 -4.59
C GLY A 57 10.82 0.31 -5.92
N ARG A 58 11.41 -0.20 -6.99
CA ARG A 58 10.76 -0.27 -8.31
C ARG A 58 9.57 -1.21 -8.26
N ALA A 59 8.47 -0.83 -8.92
CA ALA A 59 7.34 -1.74 -9.12
C ALA A 59 7.81 -3.04 -9.80
N GLY A 60 7.45 -4.19 -9.23
CA GLY A 60 7.85 -5.51 -9.74
C GLY A 60 9.23 -6.01 -9.27
N VAL A 61 9.93 -5.28 -8.40
CA VAL A 61 11.27 -5.65 -7.93
C VAL A 61 11.23 -5.93 -6.43
N ALA A 62 11.08 -7.21 -6.06
CA ALA A 62 10.79 -7.61 -4.69
C ALA A 62 11.80 -8.61 -4.07
N ALA A 63 12.79 -9.08 -4.83
CA ALA A 63 13.62 -10.18 -4.38
C ALA A 63 15.11 -9.82 -4.37
N VAL A 64 15.76 -10.23 -3.29
CA VAL A 64 17.21 -10.41 -3.26
C VAL A 64 17.51 -11.65 -4.09
N GLU A 65 18.09 -11.47 -5.26
CA GLU A 65 18.48 -12.58 -6.14
C GLU A 65 19.97 -12.82 -6.01
N ALA A 66 20.37 -14.09 -5.83
CA ALA A 66 21.77 -14.49 -5.65
C ALA A 66 22.53 -13.70 -4.56
N GLY A 67 21.83 -13.24 -3.51
CA GLY A 67 22.42 -12.47 -2.42
C GLY A 67 22.67 -10.99 -2.72
N LYS A 68 22.07 -10.44 -3.79
CA LYS A 68 22.18 -9.04 -4.15
C LYS A 68 20.84 -8.32 -4.11
N THR A 69 20.87 -7.05 -3.71
CA THR A 69 19.75 -6.13 -3.85
C THR A 69 19.53 -5.77 -5.33
N PRO A 70 18.40 -5.16 -5.66
CA PRO A 70 18.08 -4.81 -7.05
C PRO A 70 18.99 -3.77 -7.72
N ASP A 71 19.68 -2.95 -6.93
CA ASP A 71 20.73 -2.02 -7.35
C ASP A 71 22.11 -2.70 -7.52
N GLY A 72 22.18 -4.02 -7.26
CA GLY A 72 23.38 -4.82 -7.46
C GLY A 72 24.30 -4.90 -6.25
N GLU A 73 23.95 -4.22 -5.16
CA GLU A 73 24.69 -4.24 -3.90
C GLU A 73 24.55 -5.58 -3.18
N ALA A 74 25.57 -5.95 -2.41
CA ALA A 74 25.51 -7.17 -1.61
C ALA A 74 24.47 -6.99 -0.50
N TYR A 75 23.47 -7.88 -0.45
CA TYR A 75 22.48 -7.87 0.62
C TYR A 75 22.97 -8.67 1.82
N GLU A 76 23.58 -7.99 2.79
CA GLU A 76 24.16 -8.63 3.98
C GLU A 76 23.14 -8.91 5.10
N TRP A 77 21.92 -8.35 5.01
CA TRP A 77 20.91 -8.55 6.03
C TRP A 77 20.44 -10.02 6.05
N SER A 78 20.50 -10.63 7.23
CA SER A 78 19.89 -11.92 7.48
C SER A 78 18.98 -11.82 8.71
N LYS A 79 17.84 -12.52 8.67
CA LYS A 79 16.97 -12.70 9.85
C LYS A 79 17.68 -13.46 10.99
N ALA A 80 18.95 -13.86 10.83
CA ALA A 80 19.71 -14.70 11.75
C ALA A 80 20.33 -13.98 12.97
N GLY A 81 19.98 -12.72 13.27
CA GLY A 81 20.28 -12.08 14.57
C GLY A 81 18.98 -11.85 15.34
N ARG A 82 18.71 -12.38 16.55
CA ARG A 82 19.51 -12.52 17.79
C ARG A 82 19.91 -13.96 18.19
N ALA A 83 19.47 -14.98 17.47
CA ALA A 83 19.67 -16.38 17.87
C ALA A 83 20.98 -17.01 17.35
N GLY A 84 21.73 -16.32 16.48
CA GLY A 84 22.96 -16.83 15.90
C GLY A 84 22.72 -17.89 14.82
N LYS A 85 23.54 -17.86 13.77
CA LYS A 85 23.59 -18.91 12.73
C LYS A 85 24.00 -20.23 13.40
N PRO A 86 23.22 -21.32 13.31
CA PRO A 86 23.63 -22.60 13.90
C PRO A 86 24.93 -23.06 13.25
N ARG A 87 25.97 -23.30 14.06
CA ARG A 87 27.22 -23.90 13.60
C ARG A 87 26.93 -25.36 13.25
N ARG A 88 27.11 -25.75 11.98
CA ARG A 88 27.13 -27.16 11.58
C ARG A 88 28.28 -27.86 12.31
N ARG A 89 27.98 -28.98 12.95
CA ARG A 89 28.95 -29.92 13.51
C ARG A 89 29.39 -30.90 12.44
#